data_AF-A0A831UUY1-F1
#
_entry.id   AF-A0A831UUY1-F1
#
_cell.length_a   1.000
_cell.length_b   1.000
_cell.length_c   1.000
_cell.angle_alpha   90.00
_cell.angle_beta   90.00
_cell.angle_gamma   90.00
#
_symmetry.space_group_name_H-M   'P 1'
#
loop_
_entity.id
_entity.type
_entity.pdbx_description
1 polymer ?
#
loop_
_entity_poly.entity_id
_entity_poly.type
_entity_poly.pdbx_seq_one_letter_code
_entity_poly.pdbx_strand_id
1 'polypeptide(L)'
;MQKMNPPKCDDLDYIHFLIAAQKVFTCTEAARCQPEGQHSPAHDAFTRLLRRQPLDTEALWQEAKAFVDPKRGLLVLDDTTLDKPYAQQMELVTYHWSGKHQRVVRGIALLTLLWTDGQALIPCDFRVYDKPAGGQSKNAHFQAMLQRAKQRGFAPEYVLMDSWYSGLENLKLIRGLGWL
;
A
#
# COMPACT_ATOMS: atom_id res chain seq x y z
N MET A 1 -24.24 -8.28 -27.58
CA MET A 1 -23.24 -8.21 -26.49
C MET A 1 -22.37 -9.47 -26.55
N GLN A 2 -21.07 -9.35 -26.77
CA GLN A 2 -20.15 -10.49 -26.69
C GLN A 2 -20.13 -11.03 -25.26
N LYS A 3 -20.37 -12.33 -25.09
CA LYS A 3 -20.32 -13.02 -23.79
C LYS A 3 -18.86 -13.03 -23.34
N MET A 4 -18.50 -12.17 -22.38
CA MET A 4 -17.16 -12.16 -21.80
C MET A 4 -16.92 -13.49 -21.08
N ASN A 5 -15.77 -14.13 -21.35
CA ASN A 5 -15.38 -15.31 -20.60
C ASN A 5 -15.24 -14.95 -19.10
N PRO A 6 -15.71 -15.81 -18.18
CA PRO A 6 -15.53 -15.57 -16.76
C PRO A 6 -14.04 -15.49 -16.41
N PRO A 7 -13.67 -14.71 -15.36
CA PRO A 7 -12.30 -14.70 -14.87
C PRO A 7 -11.85 -16.11 -14.48
N LYS A 8 -10.59 -16.44 -14.80
CA LYS A 8 -9.98 -17.76 -14.50
C LYS A 8 -9.22 -17.80 -13.17
N CYS A 9 -9.06 -16.65 -12.53
CA CYS A 9 -8.45 -16.50 -11.21
C CYS A 9 -9.14 -15.35 -10.47
N ASP A 10 -9.06 -15.39 -9.15
CA ASP A 10 -9.55 -14.34 -8.25
C ASP A 10 -8.45 -13.80 -7.33
N ASP A 11 -8.83 -12.93 -6.41
CA ASP A 11 -7.90 -12.27 -5.49
C ASP A 11 -7.27 -13.25 -4.50
N LEU A 12 -8.00 -14.28 -4.07
CA LEU A 12 -7.48 -15.30 -3.15
C LEU A 12 -6.40 -16.14 -3.83
N ASP A 13 -6.57 -16.49 -5.10
CA ASP A 13 -5.52 -17.18 -5.88
C ASP A 13 -4.21 -16.39 -5.87
N TYR A 14 -4.29 -15.07 -6.07
CA TYR A 14 -3.12 -14.20 -6.10
C TYR A 14 -2.55 -13.96 -4.70
N ILE A 15 -3.39 -13.80 -3.68
CA ILE A 15 -2.97 -13.67 -2.28
C ILE A 15 -2.22 -14.93 -1.82
N HIS A 16 -2.76 -16.12 -2.09
CA HIS A 16 -2.09 -17.38 -1.77
C HIS A 16 -0.74 -17.49 -2.47
N PHE A 17 -0.67 -17.08 -3.74
CA PHE A 17 0.60 -16.98 -4.45
C PHE A 17 1.59 -16.05 -3.74
N LEU A 18 1.17 -14.84 -3.33
CA LEU A 18 2.03 -13.90 -2.62
C LEU A 18 2.51 -14.41 -1.26
N ILE A 19 1.67 -15.18 -0.55
CA ILE A 19 2.03 -15.80 0.73
C ILE A 19 3.06 -16.92 0.52
N ALA A 20 2.91 -17.73 -0.54
CA ALA A 20 3.77 -18.87 -0.81
C ALA A 20 5.09 -18.49 -1.51
N ALA A 21 5.07 -17.46 -2.36
CA ALA A 21 6.22 -17.05 -3.15
C ALA A 21 7.29 -16.37 -2.28
N GLN A 22 8.55 -16.81 -2.43
CA GLN A 22 9.66 -16.27 -1.63
C GLN A 22 10.63 -15.40 -2.43
N LYS A 23 10.68 -15.56 -3.76
CA LYS A 23 11.74 -14.96 -4.59
C LYS A 23 11.24 -14.27 -5.85
N VAL A 24 10.29 -14.89 -6.55
CA VAL A 24 9.84 -14.43 -7.86
C VAL A 24 8.36 -14.08 -7.76
N PHE A 25 8.05 -12.80 -7.99
CA PHE A 25 6.70 -12.26 -7.89
C PHE A 25 6.26 -11.76 -9.27
N THR A 26 6.03 -12.70 -10.19
CA THR A 26 5.58 -12.39 -11.56
C THR A 26 4.29 -13.13 -11.88
N CYS A 27 3.48 -12.61 -12.81
CA CYS A 27 2.28 -13.31 -13.27
C CYS A 27 2.60 -14.67 -13.92
N THR A 28 3.79 -14.83 -14.51
CA THR A 28 4.27 -16.11 -15.05
C THR A 28 4.55 -17.10 -13.94
N GLU A 29 5.17 -16.65 -12.85
CA GLU A 29 5.40 -17.47 -11.67
C GLU A 29 4.07 -17.82 -10.99
N ALA A 30 3.17 -16.85 -10.84
CA ALA A 30 1.83 -17.08 -10.30
C ALA A 30 1.10 -18.17 -11.08
N ALA A 31 1.14 -18.15 -12.41
CA ALA A 31 0.56 -19.19 -13.25
C ALA A 31 1.25 -20.55 -13.11
N ARG A 32 2.58 -20.57 -12.95
CA ARG A 32 3.36 -21.80 -12.77
C ARG A 32 3.02 -22.51 -11.46
N CYS A 33 2.70 -21.76 -10.41
CA CYS A 33 2.35 -22.30 -9.10
C CYS A 33 0.91 -22.87 -9.02
N GLN A 34 0.11 -22.74 -10.08
CA GLN A 34 -1.28 -23.18 -10.08
C GLN A 34 -1.38 -24.66 -10.43
N PRO A 35 -2.38 -25.39 -9.88
CA PRO A 35 -2.63 -26.77 -10.24
C PRO A 35 -2.86 -26.93 -11.75
N GLU A 36 -2.37 -28.01 -12.33
CA GLU A 36 -2.62 -28.33 -13.74
C GLU A 36 -4.10 -28.71 -13.99
N GLY A 37 -4.69 -28.18 -15.06
CA GLY A 37 -6.08 -28.41 -15.39
C GLY A 37 -6.55 -27.60 -16.60
N GLN A 38 -7.69 -27.97 -17.16
CA GLN A 38 -8.26 -27.32 -18.35
C GLN A 38 -8.60 -25.84 -18.12
N HIS A 39 -8.81 -25.45 -16.85
CA HIS A 39 -9.19 -24.09 -16.45
C HIS A 39 -8.08 -23.33 -15.73
N SER A 40 -6.86 -23.87 -15.65
CA SER A 40 -5.76 -23.22 -14.93
C SER A 40 -5.47 -21.81 -15.47
N PRO A 41 -5.32 -20.81 -14.60
CA PRO A 41 -5.07 -19.45 -15.04
C PRO A 41 -3.64 -19.30 -15.58
N ALA A 42 -3.53 -18.83 -16.82
CA ALA A 42 -2.27 -18.40 -17.39
C ALA A 42 -1.87 -17.00 -16.85
N HIS A 43 -0.64 -16.58 -17.11
CA HIS A 43 -0.11 -15.29 -16.65
C HIS A 43 -1.00 -14.08 -17.02
N ASP A 44 -1.62 -14.10 -18.20
CA ASP A 44 -2.54 -13.04 -18.63
C ASP A 44 -3.82 -12.94 -17.78
N ALA A 45 -4.27 -14.04 -17.16
CA ALA A 45 -5.41 -14.00 -16.25
C ALA A 45 -5.07 -13.16 -15.02
N PHE A 46 -3.91 -13.40 -14.40
CA PHE A 46 -3.39 -12.61 -13.29
C PHE A 46 -3.12 -11.15 -13.71
N THR A 47 -2.52 -10.91 -14.88
CA THR A 47 -2.32 -9.54 -15.37
C THR A 47 -3.65 -8.79 -15.51
N ARG A 48 -4.70 -9.44 -16.05
CA ARG A 48 -6.04 -8.83 -16.13
C ARG A 48 -6.69 -8.66 -14.75
N LEU A 49 -6.46 -9.56 -13.80
CA LEU A 49 -6.93 -9.42 -12.42
C LEU A 49 -6.35 -8.13 -11.81
N LEU A 50 -5.03 -7.98 -11.83
CA LEU A 50 -4.33 -6.84 -11.25
C LEU A 50 -4.70 -5.51 -11.90
N ARG A 51 -4.98 -5.50 -13.21
CA ARG A 51 -5.45 -4.30 -13.92
C ARG A 51 -6.88 -3.90 -13.62
N ARG A 52 -7.70 -4.79 -13.06
CA ARG A 52 -9.11 -4.54 -12.71
C ARG A 52 -9.29 -4.08 -11.26
N GLN A 53 -8.31 -4.31 -10.41
CA GLN A 53 -8.37 -3.90 -9.02
C GLN A 53 -8.47 -2.37 -8.91
N PRO A 54 -9.39 -1.84 -8.08
CA PRO A 54 -9.53 -0.41 -7.89
C PRO A 54 -8.22 0.18 -7.39
N LEU A 55 -7.88 1.37 -7.87
CA LEU A 55 -6.68 2.12 -7.46
C LEU A 55 -6.84 2.75 -6.06
N ASP A 56 -7.98 2.53 -5.40
CA ASP A 56 -8.25 3.08 -4.07
C ASP A 56 -7.92 2.09 -2.95
N THR A 57 -7.83 2.63 -1.74
CA THR A 57 -7.51 1.88 -0.52
C THR A 57 -8.76 1.52 0.27
N GLU A 58 -9.94 1.63 -0.32
CA GLU A 58 -11.18 1.37 0.39
C GLU A 58 -11.38 -0.12 0.60
N ALA A 59 -11.03 -0.96 -0.38
CA ALA A 59 -11.02 -2.42 -0.21
C ALA A 59 -10.15 -2.84 0.99
N LEU A 60 -8.94 -2.27 1.12
CA LEU A 60 -8.07 -2.50 2.27
C LEU A 60 -8.77 -2.10 3.59
N TRP A 61 -9.41 -0.94 3.63
CA TRP A 61 -10.09 -0.48 4.84
C TRP A 61 -11.30 -1.35 5.20
N GLN A 62 -12.06 -1.82 4.22
CA GLN A 62 -13.21 -2.68 4.47
C GLN A 62 -12.82 -4.00 5.15
N GLU A 63 -11.63 -4.53 4.84
CA GLU A 63 -11.04 -5.69 5.52
C GLU A 63 -10.47 -5.29 6.90
N ALA A 64 -9.65 -4.23 6.94
CA ALA A 64 -8.94 -3.82 8.14
C ALA A 64 -9.85 -3.35 9.28
N LYS A 65 -10.99 -2.72 8.98
CA LYS A 65 -11.87 -2.08 9.98
C LYS A 65 -12.38 -3.05 11.05
N ALA A 66 -12.45 -4.35 10.75
CA ALA A 66 -12.89 -5.38 11.70
C ALA A 66 -11.84 -5.68 12.79
N PHE A 67 -10.58 -5.31 12.55
CA PHE A 67 -9.43 -5.62 13.40
C PHE A 67 -8.87 -4.40 14.13
N VAL A 68 -9.52 -3.24 14.00
CA VAL A 68 -9.08 -1.99 14.64
C VAL A 68 -10.12 -1.51 15.64
N ASP A 69 -9.66 -0.90 16.72
CA ASP A 69 -10.49 -0.06 17.57
C ASP A 69 -10.17 1.42 17.28
N PRO A 70 -11.05 2.16 16.57
CA PRO A 70 -10.77 3.54 16.20
C PRO A 70 -10.64 4.48 17.40
N LYS A 71 -11.08 4.10 18.61
CA LYS A 71 -11.04 4.95 19.82
C LYS A 71 -9.85 4.66 20.71
N ARG A 72 -9.01 3.68 20.35
CA ARG A 72 -7.85 3.25 21.12
C ARG A 72 -6.67 3.00 20.19
N GLY A 73 -5.52 2.70 20.79
CA GLY A 73 -4.30 2.43 20.06
C GLY A 73 -3.69 3.68 19.44
N LEU A 74 -2.69 3.44 18.61
CA LEU A 74 -1.86 4.45 17.99
C LEU A 74 -2.01 4.35 16.46
N LEU A 75 -1.79 5.47 15.79
CA LEU A 75 -1.60 5.48 14.35
C LEU A 75 -0.10 5.60 14.05
N VAL A 76 0.42 4.76 13.16
CA VAL A 76 1.82 4.78 12.74
C VAL A 76 1.86 5.12 11.25
N LEU A 77 2.56 6.18 10.90
CA LEU A 77 2.75 6.62 9.52
C LEU A 77 4.24 6.56 9.18
N ASP A 78 4.56 5.81 8.14
CA ASP A 78 5.92 5.64 7.66
C ASP A 78 5.92 5.41 6.14
N ASP A 79 7.08 5.58 5.50
CA ASP A 79 7.28 5.31 4.09
C ASP A 79 8.42 4.35 3.81
N THR A 80 8.23 3.51 2.81
CA THR A 80 9.21 2.54 2.36
C THR A 80 9.52 2.72 0.88
N THR A 81 10.78 2.51 0.51
CA THR A 81 11.20 2.49 -0.88
C THR A 81 11.33 1.04 -1.34
N LEU A 82 10.48 0.64 -2.27
CA LEU A 82 10.59 -0.64 -2.97
C LEU A 82 11.67 -0.51 -4.05
N ASP A 83 12.86 -1.04 -3.77
CA ASP A 83 14.00 -0.97 -4.68
C ASP A 83 13.69 -1.61 -6.04
N LYS A 84 13.96 -0.88 -7.13
CA LYS A 84 13.81 -1.34 -8.52
C LYS A 84 15.08 -1.04 -9.33
N PRO A 85 16.24 -1.63 -8.97
CA PRO A 85 17.53 -1.28 -9.56
C PRO A 85 17.62 -1.57 -11.06
N TYR A 86 16.85 -2.55 -11.55
CA TYR A 86 16.84 -2.98 -12.95
C TYR A 86 15.70 -2.39 -13.78
N ALA A 87 14.88 -1.51 -13.22
CA ALA A 87 13.80 -0.88 -13.99
C ALA A 87 14.39 0.00 -15.09
N GLN A 88 13.96 -0.17 -16.34
CA GLN A 88 14.38 0.69 -17.45
C GLN A 88 13.30 1.72 -17.78
N GLN A 89 12.10 1.23 -18.11
CA GLN A 89 10.91 2.06 -18.34
C GLN A 89 9.75 1.46 -17.54
N MET A 90 9.54 1.98 -16.34
CA MET A 90 8.43 1.57 -15.49
C MET A 90 7.85 2.83 -14.85
N GLU A 91 6.57 3.06 -15.10
CA GLU A 91 5.81 4.16 -14.52
C GLU A 91 5.91 4.11 -12.98
N LEU A 92 5.96 5.27 -12.33
CA LEU A 92 6.13 5.44 -10.87
C LEU A 92 7.52 5.11 -10.30
N VAL A 93 8.45 4.54 -11.08
CA VAL A 93 9.84 4.37 -10.62
C VAL A 93 10.57 5.70 -10.70
N THR A 94 10.93 6.23 -9.53
CA THR A 94 11.68 7.48 -9.41
C THR A 94 12.84 7.33 -8.44
N TYR A 95 13.57 8.41 -8.20
CA TYR A 95 14.75 8.40 -7.33
C TYR A 95 14.36 8.77 -5.89
N HIS A 96 14.73 7.91 -4.95
CA HIS A 96 14.43 8.08 -3.53
C HIS A 96 15.67 7.81 -2.68
N TRP A 97 15.83 8.54 -1.59
CA TRP A 97 16.81 8.17 -0.57
C TRP A 97 16.39 6.84 0.07
N SER A 98 17.28 5.86 0.07
CA SER A 98 17.08 4.60 0.78
C SER A 98 17.96 4.55 2.01
N GLY A 99 17.34 4.50 3.20
CA GLY A 99 18.07 4.32 4.45
C GLY A 99 18.85 3.01 4.50
N LYS A 100 18.33 1.95 3.85
CA LYS A 100 19.00 0.64 3.74
C LYS A 100 20.31 0.72 2.95
N HIS A 101 20.32 1.42 1.82
CA HIS A 101 21.51 1.55 0.97
C HIS A 101 22.36 2.77 1.29
N GLN A 102 21.86 3.67 2.15
CA GLN A 102 22.47 4.96 2.49
C GLN A 102 22.82 5.81 1.24
N ARG A 103 21.97 5.72 0.21
CA ARG A 103 22.12 6.46 -1.04
C ARG A 103 20.78 6.62 -1.74
N VAL A 104 20.77 7.49 -2.74
CA VAL A 104 19.64 7.60 -3.66
C VAL A 104 19.58 6.36 -4.57
N VAL A 105 18.44 5.70 -4.62
CA VAL A 105 18.17 4.50 -5.43
C VAL A 105 16.94 4.72 -6.29
N ARG A 106 16.82 3.94 -7.36
CA ARG A 106 15.59 3.86 -8.16
C ARG A 106 14.62 2.91 -7.48
N GLY A 107 13.40 3.36 -7.27
CA GLY A 107 12.38 2.54 -6.61
C GLY A 107 10.99 3.16 -6.71
N ILE A 108 10.05 2.52 -6.05
CA ILE A 108 8.70 3.04 -5.82
C ILE A 108 8.60 3.39 -4.34
N ALA A 109 8.31 4.64 -4.02
CA ALA A 109 8.04 5.05 -2.65
C ALA A 109 6.56 4.82 -2.29
N LEU A 110 6.33 4.12 -1.18
CA LEU A 110 5.02 3.76 -0.66
C LEU A 110 4.88 4.30 0.75
N LEU A 111 3.87 5.14 0.99
CA LEU A 111 3.49 5.59 2.33
C LEU A 111 2.42 4.66 2.88
N THR A 112 2.51 4.34 4.16
CA THR A 112 1.57 3.44 4.85
C THR A 112 1.08 4.07 6.14
N LEU A 113 -0.21 3.87 6.43
CA LEU A 113 -0.81 4.18 7.72
C LEU A 113 -1.26 2.87 8.36
N LEU A 114 -0.68 2.57 9.50
CA LEU A 114 -1.00 1.40 10.30
C LEU A 114 -1.71 1.85 11.58
N TRP A 115 -2.62 1.02 12.08
CA TRP A 115 -3.10 1.08 13.45
C TRP A 115 -2.42 0.01 14.29
N THR A 116 -2.19 0.31 15.58
CA THR A 116 -1.63 -0.65 16.52
C THR A 116 -2.14 -0.46 17.94
N ASP A 117 -2.36 -1.56 18.65
CA ASP A 117 -2.58 -1.61 20.10
C ASP A 117 -1.31 -2.04 20.87
N GLY A 118 -0.17 -2.12 20.19
CA GLY A 118 1.10 -2.64 20.71
C GLY A 118 1.31 -4.14 20.51
N GLN A 119 0.29 -4.89 20.06
CA GLN A 119 0.42 -6.32 19.72
C GLN A 119 0.29 -6.55 18.22
N ALA A 120 -0.68 -5.90 17.58
CA ALA A 120 -0.95 -6.04 16.15
C ALA A 120 -0.52 -4.79 15.36
N LEU A 121 -0.15 -4.99 14.10
CA LEU A 121 0.07 -3.91 13.12
C LEU A 121 -0.94 -4.10 11.98
N ILE A 122 -1.97 -3.27 11.94
CA ILE A 122 -3.07 -3.40 10.99
C ILE A 122 -3.00 -2.28 9.94
N PRO A 123 -2.80 -2.59 8.64
CA PRO A 123 -2.77 -1.58 7.60
C PRO A 123 -4.16 -0.96 7.38
N CYS A 124 -4.26 0.35 7.54
CA CYS A 124 -5.51 1.09 7.38
C CYS A 124 -5.57 1.89 6.07
N ASP A 125 -4.42 2.35 5.57
CA ASP A 125 -4.35 3.13 4.34
C ASP A 125 -2.93 3.09 3.73
N PHE A 126 -2.80 3.37 2.42
CA PHE A 126 -1.50 3.55 1.77
C PHE A 126 -1.56 4.56 0.61
N ARG A 127 -0.42 5.16 0.24
CA ARG A 127 -0.29 6.03 -0.94
C ARG A 127 0.98 5.70 -1.71
N VAL A 128 0.89 5.62 -3.02
CA VAL A 128 2.07 5.54 -3.89
C VAL A 128 2.52 6.95 -4.20
N TYR A 129 3.78 7.26 -3.93
CA TYR A 129 4.35 8.56 -4.24
C TYR A 129 4.65 8.67 -5.73
N ASP A 130 4.09 9.69 -6.36
CA ASP A 130 4.14 9.92 -7.80
C ASP A 130 4.38 11.40 -8.14
N LYS A 131 4.89 12.21 -7.19
CA LYS A 131 5.16 13.65 -7.39
C LYS A 131 5.92 13.99 -8.69
N PRO A 132 6.96 13.24 -9.11
CA PRO A 132 7.65 13.54 -10.36
C PRO A 132 6.77 13.41 -11.62
N ALA A 133 5.65 12.69 -11.52
CA ALA A 133 4.62 12.58 -12.55
C ALA A 133 3.47 13.60 -12.37
N GLY A 134 3.63 14.61 -11.51
CA GLY A 134 2.62 15.63 -11.22
C GLY A 134 1.74 15.33 -10.00
N GLY A 135 2.01 14.23 -9.29
CA GLY A 135 1.28 13.85 -8.08
C GLY A 135 1.64 14.64 -6.82
N GLN A 136 1.18 14.15 -5.67
CA GLN A 136 1.30 14.87 -4.40
C GLN A 136 2.66 14.65 -3.73
N SER A 137 3.06 15.58 -2.87
CA SER A 137 4.23 15.38 -2.01
C SER A 137 3.95 14.34 -0.93
N LYS A 138 5.00 13.73 -0.36
CA LYS A 138 4.86 12.82 0.78
C LYS A 138 4.13 13.49 1.96
N ASN A 139 4.42 14.75 2.26
CA ASN A 139 3.71 15.50 3.29
C ASN A 139 2.23 15.71 2.97
N ALA A 140 1.89 16.01 1.71
CA ALA A 140 0.48 16.13 1.31
C ALA A 140 -0.26 14.79 1.43
N HIS A 141 0.37 13.68 1.03
CA HIS A 141 -0.17 12.34 1.26
C HIS A 141 -0.33 12.01 2.75
N PHE A 142 0.68 12.31 3.57
CA PHE A 142 0.64 12.14 5.03
C PHE A 142 -0.59 12.86 5.62
N GLN A 143 -0.76 14.14 5.28
CA GLN A 143 -1.89 14.94 5.75
C GLN A 143 -3.24 14.37 5.26
N ALA A 144 -3.32 13.96 3.99
CA ALA A 144 -4.53 13.35 3.43
C ALA A 144 -4.89 12.02 4.11
N MET A 145 -3.91 11.20 4.47
CA MET A 145 -4.12 9.93 5.19
C MET A 145 -4.63 10.18 6.62
N LEU A 146 -4.09 11.17 7.34
CA LEU A 146 -4.61 11.55 8.66
C LEU A 146 -6.04 12.08 8.60
N GLN A 147 -6.34 12.93 7.60
CA GLN A 147 -7.70 13.43 7.39
C GLN A 147 -8.68 12.29 7.08
N ARG A 148 -8.28 11.34 6.22
CA ARG A 148 -9.08 10.15 5.93
C ARG A 148 -9.27 9.29 7.19
N ALA A 149 -8.25 9.13 8.02
CA ALA A 149 -8.37 8.43 9.30
C ALA A 149 -9.38 9.13 10.23
N LYS A 150 -9.36 10.46 10.32
CA LYS A 150 -10.35 11.21 11.10
C LYS A 150 -11.77 10.96 10.59
N GLN A 151 -11.98 10.97 9.27
CA GLN A 151 -13.28 10.66 8.65
C GLN A 151 -13.74 9.23 8.95
N ARG A 152 -12.80 8.28 9.07
CA ARG A 152 -13.06 6.89 9.48
C ARG A 152 -13.31 6.74 10.98
N GLY A 153 -13.30 7.83 11.74
CA GLY A 153 -13.67 7.86 13.16
C GLY A 153 -12.51 7.64 14.13
N PHE A 154 -11.27 7.61 13.63
CA PHE A 154 -10.08 7.45 14.48
C PHE A 154 -9.94 8.60 15.49
N ALA A 155 -9.55 8.23 16.70
CA ALA A 155 -9.18 9.08 17.81
C ALA A 155 -8.03 8.39 18.58
N PRO A 156 -6.86 8.20 17.93
CA PRO A 156 -5.70 7.60 18.58
C PRO A 156 -5.16 8.51 19.68
N GLU A 157 -4.43 7.91 20.62
CA GLU A 157 -3.72 8.69 21.64
C GLU A 157 -2.53 9.41 21.03
N TYR A 158 -1.74 8.72 20.20
CA TYR A 158 -0.59 9.28 19.49
C TYR A 158 -0.57 8.91 18.01
N VAL A 159 -0.03 9.83 17.20
CA VAL A 159 0.43 9.59 15.84
C VAL A 159 1.96 9.43 15.87
N LEU A 160 2.43 8.22 15.59
CA LEU A 160 3.85 7.90 15.50
C LEU A 160 4.33 8.10 14.06
N MET A 161 5.44 8.81 13.89
CA MET A 161 6.08 9.06 12.60
C MET A 161 7.58 9.30 12.79
N ASP A 162 8.34 9.15 11.72
CA ASP A 162 9.76 9.53 11.73
C ASP A 162 9.96 11.05 11.90
N SER A 163 11.19 11.47 12.19
CA SER A 163 11.53 12.90 12.28
C SER A 163 11.49 13.62 10.92
N TRP A 164 11.47 12.90 9.81
CA TRP A 164 11.37 13.50 8.48
C TRP A 164 9.98 14.13 8.27
N TYR A 165 8.92 13.56 8.88
CA TYR A 165 7.57 14.11 8.89
C TYR A 165 7.32 15.18 9.98
N SER A 166 8.31 15.57 10.79
CA SER A 166 8.15 16.53 11.91
C SER A 166 8.03 18.00 11.48
N GLY A 167 7.59 18.26 10.25
CA GLY A 167 7.35 19.62 9.75
C GLY A 167 6.20 20.31 10.49
N LEU A 168 6.31 21.63 10.66
CA LEU A 168 5.35 22.43 11.43
C LEU A 168 3.89 22.25 10.98
N GLU A 169 3.65 22.11 9.68
CA GLU A 169 2.31 21.91 9.13
C GLU A 169 1.71 20.57 9.55
N ASN A 170 2.48 19.49 9.51
CA ASN A 170 2.03 18.16 9.94
C ASN A 170 1.73 18.15 11.44
N LEU A 171 2.62 18.73 12.25
CA LEU A 171 2.43 18.82 13.71
C LEU A 171 1.19 19.66 14.07
N LYS A 172 0.97 20.79 13.38
CA LYS A 172 -0.24 21.59 13.55
C LYS A 172 -1.49 20.83 13.15
N LEU A 173 -1.43 20.02 12.09
CA LEU A 173 -2.54 19.19 11.66
C LEU A 173 -2.88 18.14 12.72
N ILE A 174 -1.91 17.36 13.20
CA ILE A 174 -2.12 16.32 14.23
C ILE A 174 -2.81 16.94 15.46
N ARG A 175 -2.26 18.04 15.96
CA ARG A 175 -2.86 18.79 17.07
C ARG A 175 -4.27 19.30 16.75
N GLY A 176 -4.49 19.80 15.53
CA GLY A 176 -5.79 20.28 15.06
C GLY A 176 -6.86 19.19 14.96
N LEU A 177 -6.46 17.93 14.76
CA LEU A 177 -7.35 16.77 14.79
C LEU A 177 -7.68 16.30 16.22
N GLY A 178 -7.04 16.91 17.23
CA GLY A 178 -7.17 16.57 18.65
C GLY A 178 -6.34 15.35 19.06
N TRP A 179 -5.26 15.07 18.33
CA TRP A 179 -4.36 13.95 18.58
C TRP A 179 -3.00 14.46 19.06
N LEU A 180 -2.20 13.58 19.68
CA LEU A 180 -0.83 13.88 20.12
C LEU A 180 0.22 13.36 19.13
#